data_AF-A0A5V6PTL8-F1
#
_entry.id   AF-A0A5V6PTL8-F1
#
_cell.length_a   1.000
_cell.length_b   1.000
_cell.length_c   1.000
_cell.angle_alpha   90.00
_cell.angle_beta   90.00
_cell.angle_gamma   90.00
#
_symmetry.space_group_name_H-M   'P 1'
#
loop_
_entity.id
_entity.type
_entity.pdbx_description
1 polymer ?
#
loop_
_entity_poly.entity_id
_entity_poly.type
_entity_poly.pdbx_seq_one_letter_code
_entity_poly.pdbx_strand_id
1 'polypeptide(L)'
;MATDIARLAGLSAWRATQGIYQFDSDLYSALITTPVDRLPAEVLTLLPEWGIYVETPDRDNIAGFFAHCDYDPRTKSPELRLLLNVPDNLIPLAVPIIDGALSDAINQIVPGAGNDLAETCGPLISLVLYICSVSADFGHYSAYRPAPVKTKRGYRLFPPDAPTVIKTGGEIGSILRASRATWQRQILAGPTGRVIQPHVRRAHWHGYWLGNPKKFQIRWMPPVLVKGDTPACYNRRVM
;
A
#
# COMPACT_ATOMS: atom_id res chain seq x y z
N MET A 1 -8.42 -25.42 11.26
CA MET A 1 -8.14 -25.94 9.89
C MET A 1 -8.18 -24.83 8.84
N ALA A 2 -9.30 -24.19 8.52
CA ALA A 2 -9.35 -23.12 7.50
C ALA A 2 -8.42 -21.93 7.84
N THR A 3 -8.45 -21.48 9.11
CA THR A 3 -7.57 -20.40 9.61
C THR A 3 -6.09 -20.76 9.53
N ASP A 4 -5.73 -22.02 9.83
CA ASP A 4 -4.34 -22.48 9.81
C ASP A 4 -3.79 -22.55 8.38
N ILE A 5 -4.63 -22.96 7.43
CA ILE A 5 -4.30 -22.95 6.00
C ILE A 5 -4.02 -21.51 5.54
N ALA A 6 -4.87 -20.54 5.92
CA ALA A 6 -4.67 -19.15 5.56
C ALA A 6 -3.37 -18.57 6.16
N ARG A 7 -3.04 -18.93 7.42
CA ARG A 7 -1.76 -18.56 8.05
C ARG A 7 -0.56 -19.14 7.32
N LEU A 8 -0.60 -20.44 7.01
CA LEU A 8 0.47 -21.13 6.29
C LEU A 8 0.66 -20.55 4.89
N ALA A 9 -0.42 -20.23 4.17
CA ALA A 9 -0.37 -19.62 2.85
C ALA A 9 0.35 -18.25 2.89
N GLY A 10 -0.09 -17.35 3.79
CA GLY A 10 0.50 -16.02 3.91
C GLY A 10 1.97 -16.04 4.33
N LEU A 11 2.31 -16.85 5.34
CA LEU A 11 3.70 -17.00 5.80
C LEU A 11 4.59 -17.66 4.73
N SER A 12 4.06 -18.61 3.95
CA SER A 12 4.81 -19.26 2.88
C SER A 12 5.08 -18.32 1.71
N ALA A 13 4.10 -17.50 1.33
CA ALA A 13 4.25 -16.50 0.29
C ALA A 13 5.33 -15.46 0.67
N TRP A 14 5.29 -14.98 1.92
CA TRP A 14 6.26 -14.01 2.45
C TRP A 14 7.67 -14.60 2.62
N ARG A 15 7.79 -15.87 3.04
CA ARG A 15 9.08 -16.52 3.28
C ARG A 15 10.04 -16.44 2.09
N ALA A 16 9.54 -16.35 0.87
CA ALA A 16 10.38 -16.34 -0.33
C ALA A 16 11.27 -15.08 -0.45
N THR A 17 10.88 -13.96 0.16
CA THR A 17 11.62 -12.68 0.13
C THR A 17 11.86 -12.08 1.52
N GLN A 18 11.02 -12.41 2.51
CA GLN A 18 11.07 -11.91 3.87
C GLN A 18 11.15 -10.37 4.00
N GLY A 19 10.55 -9.63 3.05
CA GLY A 19 10.54 -8.17 3.03
C GLY A 19 9.58 -7.58 4.07
N ILE A 20 10.08 -6.64 4.87
CA ILE A 20 9.32 -5.88 5.88
C ILE A 20 9.26 -4.42 5.42
N TYR A 21 8.10 -3.97 4.95
CA TYR A 21 7.89 -2.62 4.45
C TYR A 21 7.57 -1.68 5.62
N GLN A 22 8.51 -0.78 5.91
CA GLN A 22 8.39 0.25 6.93
C GLN A 22 8.29 1.62 6.27
N PHE A 23 7.12 2.23 6.35
CA PHE A 23 6.82 3.50 5.71
C PHE A 23 7.43 4.69 6.46
N ASP A 24 7.84 5.73 5.73
CA ASP A 24 8.06 7.05 6.32
C ASP A 24 6.78 7.54 7.02
N SER A 25 6.91 8.13 8.21
CA SER A 25 5.79 8.51 9.09
C SER A 25 4.80 9.48 8.43
N ASP A 26 5.30 10.43 7.64
CA ASP A 26 4.45 11.44 6.99
C ASP A 26 3.69 10.85 5.82
N LEU A 27 4.34 9.95 5.06
CA LEU A 27 3.67 9.22 3.99
C LEU A 27 2.63 8.26 4.58
N TYR A 28 2.99 7.49 5.61
CA TYR A 28 2.10 6.55 6.29
C TYR A 28 0.80 7.26 6.72
N SER A 29 0.93 8.38 7.43
CA SER A 29 -0.21 9.19 7.89
C SER A 29 -1.12 9.66 6.74
N ALA A 30 -0.52 10.01 5.60
CA ALA A 30 -1.27 10.45 4.42
C ALA A 30 -1.96 9.28 3.70
N LEU A 31 -1.33 8.10 3.63
CA LEU A 31 -1.87 6.93 2.96
C LEU A 31 -3.06 6.33 3.70
N ILE A 32 -2.96 6.17 5.03
CA ILE A 32 -4.05 5.58 5.84
C ILE A 32 -5.33 6.41 5.85
N THR A 33 -5.25 7.69 5.43
CA THR A 33 -6.40 8.60 5.28
C THR A 33 -6.80 8.85 3.83
N THR A 34 -6.11 8.23 2.86
CA THR A 34 -6.44 8.36 1.43
C THR A 34 -7.51 7.33 1.04
N PRO A 35 -8.70 7.76 0.55
CA PRO A 35 -9.76 6.84 0.13
C PRO A 35 -9.34 5.99 -1.07
N VAL A 36 -9.70 4.71 -1.07
CA VAL A 36 -9.31 3.72 -2.09
C VAL A 36 -10.46 3.34 -3.04
N ASP A 37 -11.66 3.84 -2.76
CA ASP A 37 -12.96 3.38 -3.27
C ASP A 37 -13.04 3.25 -4.79
N ARG A 38 -12.48 4.21 -5.52
CA ARG A 38 -12.71 4.39 -6.97
C ARG A 38 -11.75 3.61 -7.88
N LEU A 39 -10.74 2.94 -7.32
CA LEU A 39 -9.83 2.13 -8.13
C LEU A 39 -10.51 0.81 -8.56
N PRO A 40 -10.18 0.25 -9.73
CA PRO A 40 -10.62 -1.10 -10.07
C PRO A 40 -9.95 -2.12 -9.15
N ALA A 41 -10.66 -3.13 -8.67
CA ALA A 41 -10.12 -4.10 -7.71
C ALA A 41 -8.93 -4.92 -8.29
N GLU A 42 -8.82 -5.02 -9.62
CA GLU A 42 -7.70 -5.66 -10.32
C GLU A 42 -6.32 -5.09 -9.94
N VAL A 43 -6.24 -3.87 -9.41
CA VAL A 43 -5.00 -3.26 -8.89
C VAL A 43 -4.31 -4.10 -7.83
N LEU A 44 -5.07 -4.93 -7.10
CA LEU A 44 -4.54 -5.77 -6.03
C LEU A 44 -3.67 -6.92 -6.59
N THR A 45 -3.73 -7.20 -7.90
CA THR A 45 -2.86 -8.18 -8.59
C THR A 45 -1.45 -7.66 -8.89
N LEU A 46 -1.22 -6.36 -8.68
CA LEU A 46 0.04 -5.68 -9.00
C LEU A 46 1.14 -5.86 -7.94
N LEU A 47 0.92 -6.68 -6.91
CA LEU A 47 1.91 -6.93 -5.86
C LEU A 47 3.28 -7.29 -6.46
N PRO A 48 4.37 -6.60 -6.05
CA PRO A 48 5.69 -6.79 -6.66
C PRO A 48 6.40 -8.06 -6.14
N GLU A 49 5.95 -8.61 -5.02
CA GLU A 49 6.44 -9.86 -4.42
C GLU A 49 5.27 -10.84 -4.22
N TRP A 50 5.56 -12.12 -3.96
CA TRP A 50 4.50 -13.11 -3.70
C TRP A 50 3.76 -12.86 -2.39
N GLY A 51 4.49 -12.41 -1.36
CA GLY A 51 3.91 -11.97 -0.10
C GLY A 51 4.82 -10.93 0.54
N ILE A 52 4.21 -9.92 1.14
CA ILE A 52 4.91 -8.82 1.83
C ILE A 52 4.44 -8.76 3.28
N TYR A 53 5.27 -8.20 4.16
CA TYR A 53 4.84 -7.76 5.50
C TYR A 53 4.91 -6.24 5.57
N VAL A 54 3.86 -5.60 6.06
CA VAL A 54 3.76 -4.14 6.19
C VAL A 54 3.59 -3.79 7.66
N GLU A 55 4.46 -2.92 8.18
CA GLU A 55 4.32 -2.39 9.53
C GLU A 55 3.22 -1.32 9.59
N THR A 56 2.48 -1.31 10.69
CA THR A 56 1.43 -0.31 10.94
C THR A 56 1.68 0.38 12.28
N PRO A 57 2.67 1.28 12.37
CA PRO A 57 2.91 2.05 13.58
C PRO A 57 1.65 2.85 13.95
N ASP A 58 1.47 3.09 15.24
CA ASP A 58 0.38 3.91 15.79
C ASP A 58 -1.04 3.39 15.51
N ARG A 59 -1.18 2.12 15.10
CA ARG A 59 -2.48 1.45 14.93
C ARG A 59 -2.70 0.45 16.07
N ASP A 60 -3.64 0.78 16.95
CA ASP A 60 -3.92 -0.03 18.13
C ASP A 60 -4.16 -1.50 17.77
N ASN A 61 -3.46 -2.38 18.49
CA ASN A 61 -3.56 -3.84 18.39
C ASN A 61 -3.22 -4.46 17.02
N ILE A 62 -2.65 -3.71 16.06
CA ILE A 62 -2.16 -4.27 14.80
C ILE A 62 -0.72 -3.80 14.60
N ALA A 63 0.25 -4.68 14.89
CA ALA A 63 1.67 -4.38 14.69
C ALA A 63 2.03 -4.25 13.19
N GLY A 64 1.28 -4.97 12.35
CA GLY A 64 1.42 -4.98 10.91
C GLY A 64 0.55 -6.06 10.31
N PHE A 65 0.77 -6.37 9.03
CA PHE A 65 0.03 -7.44 8.36
C PHE A 65 0.83 -8.03 7.21
N PHE A 66 0.59 -9.31 6.93
CA PHE A 66 1.05 -9.91 5.68
C PHE A 66 0.02 -9.66 4.58
N ALA A 67 0.46 -9.47 3.34
CA ALA A 67 -0.41 -9.39 2.18
C ALA A 67 0.11 -10.30 1.06
N HIS A 68 -0.78 -11.10 0.46
CA HIS A 68 -0.46 -11.96 -0.70
C HIS A 68 -1.69 -12.18 -1.57
N CYS A 69 -1.50 -12.43 -2.86
CA CYS A 69 -2.57 -12.89 -3.73
C CYS A 69 -2.76 -14.41 -3.57
N ASP A 70 -4.02 -14.84 -3.58
CA ASP A 70 -4.40 -16.25 -3.57
C ASP A 70 -5.62 -16.46 -4.50
N TYR A 71 -6.09 -17.69 -4.61
CA TYR A 71 -7.26 -18.06 -5.41
C TYR A 71 -8.22 -18.90 -4.56
N ASP A 72 -9.45 -18.45 -4.38
CA ASP A 72 -10.47 -19.25 -3.68
C ASP A 72 -11.12 -20.23 -4.67
N PRO A 73 -10.91 -21.55 -4.52
CA PRO A 73 -11.49 -22.54 -5.41
C PRO A 73 -13.02 -22.65 -5.31
N ARG A 74 -13.63 -22.15 -4.23
CA ARG A 74 -15.09 -22.21 -4.00
C ARG A 74 -15.81 -21.16 -4.81
N THR A 75 -15.32 -19.91 -4.76
CA THR A 75 -15.87 -18.78 -5.53
C THR A 75 -15.26 -18.67 -6.92
N LYS A 76 -14.18 -19.39 -7.19
CA LYS A 76 -13.40 -19.35 -8.44
C LYS A 76 -12.92 -17.95 -8.78
N SER A 77 -12.52 -17.20 -7.74
CA SER A 77 -12.07 -15.82 -7.86
C SER A 77 -10.71 -15.63 -7.21
N PRO A 78 -9.84 -14.77 -7.77
CA PRO A 78 -8.64 -14.33 -7.07
C PRO A 78 -9.01 -13.50 -5.83
N GLU A 79 -8.17 -13.55 -4.81
CA GLU A 79 -8.33 -12.80 -3.57
C GLU A 79 -7.00 -12.12 -3.20
N LEU A 80 -7.08 -10.91 -2.64
CA LEU A 80 -6.01 -10.38 -1.81
C LEU A 80 -6.25 -10.86 -0.37
N ARG A 81 -5.30 -11.60 0.16
CA ARG A 81 -5.35 -12.09 1.55
C ARG A 81 -4.50 -11.22 2.45
N LEU A 82 -5.11 -10.70 3.49
CA LEU A 82 -4.43 -10.00 4.58
C LEU A 82 -4.34 -10.94 5.78
N LEU A 83 -3.20 -10.98 6.45
CA LEU A 83 -3.02 -11.69 7.70
C LEU A 83 -2.58 -10.69 8.76
N LEU A 84 -3.55 -10.20 9.54
CA LEU A 84 -3.32 -9.16 10.54
C LEU A 84 -2.48 -9.73 11.68
N ASN A 85 -1.38 -9.07 12.01
CA ASN A 85 -0.51 -9.39 13.13
C ASN A 85 -0.98 -8.61 14.37
N VAL A 86 -1.79 -9.28 15.18
CA VAL A 86 -2.35 -8.74 16.44
C VAL A 86 -1.69 -9.45 17.63
N PRO A 87 -1.82 -8.94 18.87
CA PRO A 87 -1.27 -9.62 20.04
C PRO A 87 -1.68 -11.10 20.08
N ASP A 88 -0.67 -11.97 20.19
CA ASP A 88 -0.78 -13.43 20.30
C ASP A 88 -1.53 -14.15 19.15
N ASN A 89 -1.82 -13.47 18.04
CA ASN A 89 -2.63 -14.07 16.99
C ASN A 89 -2.39 -13.52 15.58
N LEU A 90 -2.70 -14.35 14.58
CA LEU A 90 -2.75 -13.97 13.17
C LEU A 90 -4.18 -14.15 12.65
N ILE A 91 -4.83 -13.03 12.30
CA ILE A 91 -6.23 -12.99 11.85
C ILE A 91 -6.27 -12.89 10.33
N PRO A 92 -6.78 -13.90 9.61
CA PRO A 92 -6.90 -13.86 8.16
C PRO A 92 -8.13 -13.07 7.72
N LEU A 93 -7.97 -12.22 6.72
CA LEU A 93 -9.01 -11.51 5.98
C LEU A 93 -8.82 -11.74 4.49
N ALA A 94 -9.92 -11.93 3.77
CA ALA A 94 -9.92 -12.12 2.33
C ALA A 94 -10.71 -10.99 1.66
N VAL A 95 -10.05 -10.28 0.75
CA VAL A 95 -10.65 -9.24 -0.09
C VAL A 95 -10.77 -9.83 -1.49
N PRO A 96 -11.98 -10.11 -1.99
CA PRO A 96 -12.15 -10.67 -3.32
C PRO A 96 -11.68 -9.68 -4.38
N ILE A 97 -10.99 -10.17 -5.41
CA ILE A 97 -10.61 -9.37 -6.57
C ILE A 97 -11.68 -9.59 -7.64
N ILE A 98 -12.53 -8.58 -7.83
CA ILE A 98 -13.71 -8.62 -8.70
C ILE A 98 -13.52 -7.71 -9.93
N ASP A 99 -14.33 -7.92 -10.97
CA ASP A 99 -14.51 -6.94 -12.04
C ASP A 99 -15.42 -5.82 -11.56
N GLY A 100 -14.83 -4.76 -11.01
CA GLY A 100 -15.57 -3.68 -10.36
C GLY A 100 -14.70 -2.78 -9.50
N ALA A 101 -15.35 -1.90 -8.74
CA ALA A 101 -14.67 -0.97 -7.85
C ALA A 101 -14.11 -1.67 -6.61
N LEU A 102 -13.00 -1.16 -6.09
CA LEU A 102 -12.37 -1.67 -4.88
C LEU A 102 -13.27 -1.49 -3.64
N SER A 103 -14.13 -0.48 -3.61
CA SER A 103 -15.16 -0.36 -2.57
C SER A 103 -16.11 -1.56 -2.56
N ASP A 104 -16.51 -2.04 -3.74
CA ASP A 104 -17.44 -3.17 -3.85
C ASP A 104 -16.77 -4.47 -3.40
N ALA A 105 -15.47 -4.62 -3.69
CA ALA A 105 -14.65 -5.72 -3.17
C ALA A 105 -14.55 -5.68 -1.63
N ILE A 106 -14.29 -4.51 -1.04
CA ILE A 106 -14.19 -4.33 0.41
C ILE A 106 -15.54 -4.64 1.08
N ASN A 107 -16.64 -4.21 0.49
CA ASN A 107 -17.99 -4.47 1.00
C ASN A 107 -18.38 -5.96 0.96
N GLN A 108 -17.70 -6.77 0.16
CA GLN A 108 -17.90 -8.23 0.08
C GLN A 108 -17.10 -9.01 1.12
N ILE A 109 -16.26 -8.36 1.94
CA ILE A 109 -15.61 -9.00 3.08
C ILE A 109 -16.72 -9.54 4.00
N VAL A 110 -16.70 -10.86 4.26
CA VAL A 110 -17.84 -11.63 4.80
C VAL A 110 -18.52 -10.94 6.00
N PRO A 111 -19.88 -10.89 6.05
CA PRO A 111 -20.70 -10.28 7.13
C PRO A 111 -20.63 -10.96 8.51
N GLY A 112 -19.53 -11.62 8.86
CA GLY A 112 -19.26 -12.15 10.21
C GLY A 112 -18.20 -11.35 10.98
N ALA A 113 -17.68 -10.31 10.34
CA ALA A 113 -16.55 -9.50 10.75
C ALA A 113 -16.97 -8.16 11.42
N GLY A 114 -18.25 -7.78 11.31
CA GLY A 114 -18.74 -6.46 11.73
C GLY A 114 -18.29 -5.32 10.80
N ASN A 115 -19.00 -4.19 10.83
CA ASN A 115 -18.65 -2.99 10.05
C ASN A 115 -17.23 -2.47 10.34
N ASP A 116 -16.68 -2.78 11.52
CA ASP A 116 -15.36 -2.37 12.01
C ASP A 116 -14.20 -2.92 11.16
N LEU A 117 -14.38 -4.12 10.57
CA LEU A 117 -13.33 -4.74 9.76
C LEU A 117 -13.22 -4.15 8.35
N ALA A 118 -14.31 -3.65 7.77
CA ALA A 118 -14.26 -2.93 6.49
C ALA A 118 -13.56 -1.56 6.66
N GLU A 119 -13.87 -0.84 7.75
CA GLU A 119 -13.18 0.40 8.15
C GLU A 119 -11.69 0.16 8.44
N THR A 120 -11.35 -1.02 8.93
CA THR A 120 -9.96 -1.43 9.14
C THR A 120 -9.22 -1.72 7.82
N CYS A 121 -9.89 -2.29 6.81
CA CYS A 121 -9.24 -2.73 5.57
C CYS A 121 -8.82 -1.59 4.64
N GLY A 122 -9.63 -0.54 4.51
CA GLY A 122 -9.34 0.59 3.59
C GLY A 122 -7.93 1.17 3.77
N PRO A 123 -7.54 1.55 5.01
CA PRO A 123 -6.18 2.01 5.31
C PRO A 123 -5.07 1.00 4.96
N LEU A 124 -5.27 -0.29 5.26
CA LEU A 124 -4.27 -1.34 4.99
C LEU A 124 -4.10 -1.56 3.48
N ILE A 125 -5.21 -1.58 2.74
CA ILE A 125 -5.21 -1.67 1.28
C ILE A 125 -4.51 -0.45 0.68
N SER A 126 -4.71 0.76 1.22
CA SER A 126 -4.00 1.96 0.76
C SER A 126 -2.46 1.82 0.86
N LEU A 127 -1.95 1.17 1.92
CA LEU A 127 -0.52 0.87 2.05
C LEU A 127 -0.05 -0.14 0.99
N VAL A 128 -0.83 -1.20 0.75
CA VAL A 128 -0.55 -2.18 -0.32
C VAL A 128 -0.54 -1.51 -1.69
N LEU A 129 -1.51 -0.63 -1.97
CA LEU A 129 -1.59 0.11 -3.22
C LEU A 129 -0.36 1.00 -3.44
N TYR A 130 0.22 1.58 -2.38
CA TYR A 130 1.44 2.35 -2.51
C TYR A 130 2.60 1.48 -2.97
N ILE A 131 2.77 0.30 -2.39
CA ILE A 131 3.82 -0.66 -2.76
C ILE A 131 3.64 -1.14 -4.21
N CYS A 132 2.39 -1.26 -4.69
CA CYS A 132 2.07 -1.57 -6.08
C CYS A 132 2.22 -0.37 -7.04
N SER A 133 2.41 0.85 -6.53
CA SER A 133 2.36 2.07 -7.33
C SER A 133 3.68 2.37 -8.04
N VAL A 134 3.60 3.05 -9.18
CA VAL A 134 4.80 3.53 -9.88
C VAL A 134 5.54 4.64 -9.13
N SER A 135 4.90 5.21 -8.11
CA SER A 135 5.45 6.24 -7.23
C SER A 135 6.11 5.66 -5.98
N ALA A 136 6.13 4.33 -5.84
CA ALA A 136 6.75 3.68 -4.69
C ALA A 136 8.26 3.86 -4.75
N ASP A 137 8.83 4.38 -3.67
CA ASP A 137 10.27 4.35 -3.43
C ASP A 137 10.60 3.39 -2.29
N PHE A 138 11.66 2.58 -2.48
CA PHE A 138 12.12 1.56 -1.54
C PHE A 138 13.60 1.77 -1.15
N GLY A 139 14.08 3.01 -1.28
CA GLY A 139 15.51 3.33 -1.16
C GLY A 139 16.37 2.53 -2.14
N HIS A 140 17.30 1.73 -1.63
CA HIS A 140 18.18 0.88 -2.45
C HIS A 140 17.59 -0.51 -2.75
N TYR A 141 16.43 -0.84 -2.18
CA TYR A 141 15.82 -2.14 -2.40
C TYR A 141 15.03 -2.16 -3.72
N SER A 142 15.08 -3.28 -4.42
CA SER A 142 14.28 -3.52 -5.63
C SER A 142 13.36 -4.70 -5.37
N ALA A 143 12.07 -4.43 -5.19
CA ALA A 143 11.07 -5.48 -5.00
C ALA A 143 11.02 -6.41 -6.23
N TYR A 144 10.93 -7.71 -5.99
CA TYR A 144 11.00 -8.72 -7.06
C TYR A 144 10.17 -9.95 -6.75
N ARG A 145 9.74 -10.65 -7.81
CA ARG A 145 9.12 -11.97 -7.68
C ARG A 145 10.20 -13.04 -7.69
N PRO A 146 10.35 -13.84 -6.63
CA PRO A 146 11.40 -14.85 -6.55
C PRO A 146 11.20 -15.91 -7.63
N ALA A 147 12.29 -16.28 -8.30
CA ALA A 147 12.28 -17.28 -9.36
C ALA A 147 13.01 -18.56 -8.91
N PRO A 148 12.45 -19.76 -9.12
CA PRO A 148 13.17 -21.00 -8.85
C PRO A 148 14.45 -21.10 -9.68
N VAL A 149 15.54 -21.52 -9.06
CA VAL A 149 16.83 -21.74 -9.72
C VAL A 149 17.02 -23.24 -9.97
N LYS A 150 17.51 -23.60 -11.16
CA LYS A 150 17.80 -25.00 -11.50
C LYS A 150 19.04 -25.48 -10.75
N THR A 151 18.88 -26.55 -9.99
CA THR A 151 19.98 -27.24 -9.27
C THR A 151 20.18 -28.66 -9.82
N LYS A 152 21.23 -29.35 -9.37
CA LYS A 152 21.45 -30.78 -9.69
C LYS A 152 20.31 -31.70 -9.24
N ARG A 153 19.48 -31.27 -8.27
CA ARG A 153 18.35 -32.03 -7.71
C ARG A 153 16.98 -31.48 -8.14
N GLY A 154 16.93 -30.63 -9.17
CA GLY A 154 15.70 -29.99 -9.66
C GLY A 154 15.63 -28.50 -9.32
N TYR A 155 14.46 -27.89 -9.57
CA TYR A 155 14.23 -26.48 -9.29
C TYR A 155 14.05 -26.24 -7.79
N ARG A 156 14.70 -25.21 -7.28
CA ARG A 156 14.62 -24.83 -5.86
C ARG A 156 14.55 -23.32 -5.70
N LEU A 157 13.75 -22.88 -4.73
CA LEU A 157 13.75 -21.51 -4.23
C LEU A 157 14.77 -21.36 -3.09
N PHE A 158 15.47 -20.24 -3.10
CA PHE A 158 16.44 -19.86 -2.08
C PHE A 158 15.91 -18.62 -1.36
N PRO A 159 15.09 -18.81 -0.31
CA PRO A 159 14.67 -17.70 0.54
C PRO A 159 15.88 -17.12 1.29
N PRO A 160 15.84 -15.83 1.69
CA PRO A 160 16.88 -15.25 2.51
C PRO A 160 16.93 -15.91 3.90
N ASP A 161 18.09 -15.81 4.56
CA ASP A 161 18.31 -16.37 5.90
C ASP A 161 17.69 -15.51 7.01
N ALA A 162 17.44 -14.21 6.74
CA ALA A 162 16.85 -13.28 7.67
C ALA A 162 15.97 -12.24 6.96
N PRO A 163 14.93 -11.70 7.64
CA PRO A 163 14.10 -10.64 7.10
C PRO A 163 14.88 -9.35 6.79
N THR A 164 14.45 -8.64 5.75
CA THR A 164 15.02 -7.35 5.36
C THR A 164 14.01 -6.24 5.60
N VAL A 165 14.39 -5.23 6.39
CA VAL A 165 13.60 -4.01 6.59
C VAL A 165 13.79 -3.07 5.40
N ILE A 166 12.70 -2.73 4.73
CA ILE A 166 12.62 -1.92 3.52
C ILE A 166 12.02 -0.57 3.89
N LYS A 167 12.85 0.47 3.92
CA LYS A 167 12.40 1.85 4.12
C LYS A 167 11.61 2.28 2.88
N THR A 168 10.36 2.63 3.09
CA THR A 168 9.39 2.87 2.00
C THR A 168 8.91 4.32 2.03
N GLY A 169 9.01 5.03 0.90
CA GLY A 169 8.42 6.36 0.76
C GLY A 169 9.23 7.52 1.35
N GLY A 170 10.55 7.37 1.49
CA GLY A 170 11.40 8.35 2.16
C GLY A 170 11.48 9.69 1.41
N GLU A 171 11.53 9.65 0.07
CA GLU A 171 11.56 10.85 -0.75
C GLU A 171 10.24 11.62 -0.60
N ILE A 172 9.11 10.94 -0.81
CA ILE A 172 7.79 11.56 -0.69
C ILE A 172 7.55 12.07 0.75
N GLY A 173 7.93 11.32 1.76
CA GLY A 173 7.86 11.74 3.16
C GLY A 173 8.64 13.02 3.44
N SER A 174 9.85 13.17 2.89
CA SER A 174 10.63 14.41 2.99
C SER A 174 9.92 15.61 2.35
N ILE A 175 9.27 15.39 1.20
CA ILE A 175 8.51 16.41 0.48
C ILE A 175 7.27 16.84 1.29
N LEU A 176 6.56 15.89 1.89
CA LEU A 176 5.39 16.16 2.74
C LEU A 176 5.78 17.01 3.97
N ARG A 177 6.87 16.66 4.65
CA ARG A 177 7.40 17.44 5.78
C ARG A 177 7.77 18.87 5.38
N ALA A 178 8.52 19.03 4.29
CA ALA A 178 8.94 20.34 3.80
C ALA A 178 7.73 21.22 3.39
N SER A 179 6.72 20.61 2.76
CA SER A 179 5.47 21.29 2.40
C SER A 179 4.71 21.79 3.63
N ARG A 180 4.58 20.96 4.67
CA ARG A 180 3.91 21.31 5.94
C ARG A 180 4.61 22.46 6.66
N ALA A 181 5.94 22.42 6.75
CA ALA A 181 6.72 23.49 7.38
C ALA A 181 6.63 24.83 6.62
N THR A 182 6.50 24.78 5.30
CA THR A 182 6.29 25.98 4.47
C THR A 182 4.90 26.57 4.69
N TRP A 183 3.87 25.72 4.75
CA TRP A 183 2.49 26.13 5.05
C TRP A 183 2.36 26.81 6.42
N GLN A 184 2.95 26.22 7.46
CA GLN A 184 2.96 26.81 8.81
C GLN A 184 3.62 28.20 8.82
N ARG A 185 4.74 28.38 8.11
CA ARG A 185 5.40 29.69 7.99
C ARG A 185 4.53 30.73 7.27
N GLN A 186 3.86 30.35 6.19
CA GLN A 186 3.00 31.28 5.42
C GLN A 186 1.79 31.77 6.22
N ILE A 187 1.20 30.91 7.06
CA ILE A 187 0.08 31.30 7.94
C ILE A 187 0.53 32.30 9.00
N LEU A 188 1.73 32.12 9.56
CA LEU A 188 2.24 32.95 10.66
C LEU A 188 2.80 34.31 10.19
N ALA A 189 3.12 34.48 8.90
CA ALA A 189 3.84 35.64 8.38
C ALA A 189 2.97 36.70 7.65
N GLY A 190 1.64 36.62 7.69
CA GLY A 190 0.77 37.50 6.89
C GLY A 190 0.66 38.95 7.41
N PRO A 191 1.03 39.99 6.62
CA PRO A 191 0.77 41.39 6.93
C PRO A 191 -0.70 41.77 6.63
N THR A 192 -1.18 42.82 7.29
CA THR A 192 -2.54 43.39 7.18
C THR A 192 -2.95 43.67 5.73
N GLY A 193 -3.75 42.77 5.14
CA GLY A 193 -4.27 42.85 3.77
C GLY A 193 -5.10 41.61 3.42
N ARG A 194 -5.82 41.61 2.29
CA ARG A 194 -6.74 40.53 1.89
C ARG A 194 -5.98 39.19 1.71
N VAL A 195 -6.00 38.35 2.75
CA VAL A 195 -5.37 37.02 2.75
C VAL A 195 -6.25 36.05 1.98
N ILE A 196 -5.78 35.58 0.81
CA ILE A 196 -6.36 34.38 0.19
C ILE A 196 -5.84 33.20 0.99
N GLN A 197 -6.70 32.60 1.81
CA GLN A 197 -6.40 31.35 2.50
C GLN A 197 -6.03 30.29 1.45
N PRO A 198 -4.76 29.81 1.42
CA PRO A 198 -4.38 28.77 0.49
C PRO A 198 -5.09 27.47 0.90
N HIS A 199 -5.71 26.78 -0.06
CA HIS A 199 -6.39 25.52 0.21
C HIS A 199 -5.52 24.33 -0.20
N VAL A 200 -5.71 23.21 0.50
CA VAL A 200 -5.01 21.96 0.20
C VAL A 200 -5.88 21.13 -0.74
N ARG A 201 -5.36 20.84 -1.94
CA ARG A 201 -5.92 19.76 -2.77
C ARG A 201 -5.53 18.43 -2.13
N ARG A 202 -6.52 17.66 -1.70
CA ARG A 202 -6.31 16.38 -0.99
C ARG A 202 -5.57 15.34 -1.83
N ALA A 203 -4.84 14.48 -1.12
CA ALA A 203 -4.23 13.30 -1.70
C ALA A 203 -5.31 12.36 -2.28
N HIS A 204 -4.97 11.67 -3.35
CA HIS A 204 -5.86 10.72 -4.01
C HIS A 204 -5.09 9.73 -4.88
N TRP A 205 -5.68 8.57 -5.12
CA TRP A 205 -5.18 7.61 -6.09
C TRP A 205 -5.53 8.01 -7.51
N HIS A 206 -4.59 7.77 -8.43
CA HIS A 206 -4.80 7.94 -9.86
C HIS A 206 -4.42 6.64 -10.58
N GLY A 207 -5.37 6.08 -11.34
CA GLY A 207 -5.15 4.92 -12.20
C GLY A 207 -5.13 5.34 -13.67
N TYR A 208 -4.22 4.77 -14.45
CA TYR A 208 -4.08 5.08 -15.86
C TYR A 208 -3.56 3.86 -16.64
N TRP A 209 -3.84 3.84 -17.94
CA TRP A 209 -3.39 2.80 -18.85
C TRP A 209 -2.21 3.30 -19.69
N LEU A 210 -1.13 2.55 -19.74
CA LEU A 210 0.08 2.92 -20.50
C LEU A 210 0.52 1.78 -21.43
N GLY A 211 1.11 2.14 -22.58
CA GLY A 211 1.81 1.22 -23.47
C GLY A 211 0.94 0.49 -24.50
N ASN A 212 1.61 -0.36 -25.29
CA ASN A 212 1.00 -1.29 -26.25
C ASN A 212 1.70 -2.67 -26.13
N PRO A 213 1.05 -3.72 -25.60
CA PRO A 213 -0.33 -3.75 -25.09
C PRO A 213 -0.52 -2.86 -23.85
N LYS A 214 -1.75 -2.38 -23.65
CA LYS A 214 -2.11 -1.52 -22.51
C LYS A 214 -1.89 -2.25 -21.19
N LYS A 215 -1.17 -1.62 -20.26
CA LYS A 215 -0.99 -2.07 -18.87
C LYS A 215 -1.58 -1.04 -17.92
N PHE A 216 -2.36 -1.50 -16.95
CA PHE A 216 -2.86 -0.62 -15.89
C PHE A 216 -1.75 -0.30 -14.90
N GLN A 217 -1.65 0.96 -14.53
CA GLN A 217 -0.71 1.46 -13.52
C GLN A 217 -1.45 2.38 -12.55
N ILE A 218 -0.96 2.41 -11.31
CA ILE A 218 -1.47 3.32 -10.29
C ILE A 218 -0.35 4.22 -9.77
N ARG A 219 -0.74 5.44 -9.41
CA ARG A 219 0.12 6.43 -8.78
C ARG A 219 -0.63 7.07 -7.62
N TRP A 220 0.06 7.25 -6.49
CA TRP A 220 -0.46 8.08 -5.41
C TRP A 220 -0.13 9.53 -5.68
N MET A 221 -1.13 10.40 -5.65
CA MET A 221 -0.94 11.83 -5.83
C MET A 221 -0.89 12.50 -4.44
N PRO A 222 0.26 13.08 -4.04
CA PRO A 222 0.38 13.76 -2.75
C PRO A 222 -0.53 14.99 -2.67
N PRO A 223 -0.84 15.46 -1.45
CA PRO A 223 -1.58 16.70 -1.28
C PRO A 223 -0.76 17.88 -1.80
N VAL A 224 -1.44 18.80 -2.49
CA VAL A 224 -0.80 19.99 -3.10
C VAL A 224 -1.41 21.24 -2.50
N LEU A 225 -0.56 22.17 -2.05
CA LEU A 225 -0.99 23.50 -1.64
C LEU A 225 -1.30 24.33 -2.89
N VAL A 226 -2.55 24.74 -3.06
CA VAL A 226 -3.00 25.51 -4.22
C VAL A 226 -2.93 27.00 -3.88
N LYS A 227 -2.25 27.78 -4.74
CA LYS A 227 -1.96 29.22 -4.56
C LYS A 227 -0.93 29.57 -3.46
N GLY A 228 -0.09 28.62 -3.05
CA GLY A 228 1.14 28.88 -2.31
C GLY A 228 2.39 28.65 -3.17
N ASP A 229 3.56 29.13 -2.74
CA ASP A 229 4.82 28.77 -3.37
C ASP A 229 4.96 27.26 -3.45
N THR A 230 5.15 26.74 -4.66
CA THR A 230 5.33 25.30 -4.86
C THR A 230 6.73 24.92 -4.38
N PRO A 231 6.90 23.92 -3.51
CA PRO A 231 8.23 23.44 -3.17
C PRO A 231 8.95 23.03 -4.46
N ALA A 232 10.15 23.56 -4.70
CA ALA A 232 10.93 23.34 -5.92
C ALA A 232 11.22 21.86 -6.24
N CYS A 233 10.97 20.96 -5.28
CA CYS A 233 11.19 19.52 -5.41
C CYS A 233 10.04 18.75 -6.08
N TYR A 234 8.86 19.34 -6.31
CA TYR A 234 7.76 18.63 -7.00
C TYR A 234 7.76 18.91 -8.50
N ASN A 235 8.78 18.41 -9.20
CA ASN A 235 8.68 18.30 -10.66
C ASN A 235 7.69 17.18 -10.97
N ARG A 236 6.49 17.55 -11.42
CA ARG A 236 5.49 16.63 -11.99
C ARG A 236 6.10 15.99 -13.24
N ARG A 237 6.94 14.95 -13.07
CA ARG A 237 7.39 14.10 -14.18
C ARG A 237 6.24 13.16 -14.51
N VAL A 238 5.38 13.63 -15.42
CA VAL A 238 4.61 12.74 -16.29
C VAL A 238 5.61 12.33 -17.37
N MET A 239 6.04 11.07 -17.36
CA MET A 239 6.58 10.44 -18.56
C MET A 239 5.41 9.88 -19.35
#